data_AF-A0AAW7XDP8-F1
#
_entry.id   AF-A0AAW7XDP8-F1
#
_cell.length_a   1.000
_cell.length_b   1.000
_cell.length_c   1.000
_cell.angle_alpha   90.00
_cell.angle_beta   90.00
_cell.angle_gamma   90.00
#
_symmetry.space_group_name_H-M   'P 1'
#
loop_
_entity.id
_entity.type
_entity.pdbx_description
1 polymer ?
#
loop_
_entity_poly.entity_id
_entity_poly.type
_entity_poly.pdbx_seq_one_letter_code
_entity_poly.pdbx_strand_id
1 'polypeptide(L)'
;MDASYLWTLLDTAIKLALGASIAISCVYVNKKLRDKSTKRNPIQHRVNLLEDISSSVGHVNHSFAKYSSLVIESTRFGKRWPPARKQELDRINAELVMEFEKLSDAEAKLLMLGEKSMERTLRLYAARIALFRKQVYIGRQDISEQEIADLKSGIMQLREQFYELLSKRYDKLLAA
;
A
#
# COMPACT_ATOMS: atom_id res chain seq x y z
N MET A 1 28.77 22.37 63.41
CA MET A 1 28.37 21.47 62.33
C MET A 1 29.51 20.51 62.10
N ASP A 2 29.29 19.23 62.34
CA ASP A 2 30.36 18.23 62.37
C ASP A 2 30.94 18.00 60.97
N ALA A 3 32.27 17.99 60.87
CA ALA A 3 33.00 17.80 59.62
C ALA A 3 32.61 16.49 58.89
N SER A 4 32.16 15.49 59.64
CA SER A 4 31.61 14.24 59.14
C SER A 4 30.35 14.42 58.29
N TYR A 5 29.48 15.38 58.64
CA TYR A 5 28.25 15.64 57.90
C TYR A 5 28.55 16.30 56.54
N LEU A 6 29.52 17.21 56.49
CA LEU A 6 29.97 17.85 55.26
C LEU A 6 30.61 16.85 54.27
N TRP A 7 31.41 15.91 54.78
CA TRP A 7 31.98 14.83 53.97
C TRP A 7 30.92 13.88 53.39
N THR A 8 29.89 13.57 54.17
CA THR A 8 28.81 12.68 53.75
C THR A 8 27.93 13.32 52.67
N LEU A 9 27.64 14.62 52.81
CA LEU A 9 26.94 15.41 51.79
C LEU A 9 27.76 15.53 50.49
N LEU A 10 29.07 15.71 50.60
CA LEU A 10 29.98 15.77 49.44
C LEU A 10 29.99 14.45 48.65
N ASP A 11 30.13 13.31 49.33
CA ASP A 11 30.11 11.98 48.70
C ASP A 11 28.77 11.68 48.01
N THR A 12 27.66 12.06 48.66
CA THR A 12 26.32 11.92 48.09
C THR A 12 26.12 12.81 46.87
N ALA A 13 26.60 14.05 46.91
CA ALA A 13 26.53 14.99 45.78
C ALA A 13 27.36 14.51 44.58
N ILE A 14 28.54 13.95 44.81
CA ILE A 14 29.40 13.38 43.76
C ILE A 14 28.72 12.19 43.09
N LYS A 15 28.13 11.27 43.87
CA LYS A 15 27.38 10.12 43.33
C LYS A 15 26.17 10.55 42.51
N LEU A 16 25.44 11.56 42.98
CA LEU A 16 24.30 12.13 42.26
C LEU A 16 24.74 12.78 40.94
N ALA A 17 25.83 13.55 40.95
CA ALA A 17 26.38 14.19 39.76
C ALA A 17 26.85 13.16 38.73
N LEU A 18 27.48 12.07 39.17
CA LEU A 18 27.90 10.96 38.31
C LEU A 18 26.70 10.30 37.62
N GLY A 19 25.65 9.97 38.39
CA GLY A 19 24.42 9.42 37.82
C GLY A 19 23.75 10.34 36.81
N ALA A 20 23.66 11.64 37.13
CA ALA A 20 23.10 12.65 36.22
C ALA A 20 23.93 12.79 34.93
N SER A 21 25.26 12.74 35.03
CA SER A 21 26.16 12.87 33.86
C SER A 21 26.02 11.70 32.88
N ILE A 22 25.81 10.48 33.40
CA ILE A 22 25.58 9.29 32.59
C ILE A 22 24.22 9.38 31.92
N ALA A 23 23.18 9.77 32.66
CA ALA A 23 21.84 9.94 32.11
C ALA A 23 21.80 10.97 30.97
N ILE A 24 22.45 12.13 31.15
CA ILE A 24 22.56 13.17 30.12
C ILE A 24 23.33 12.64 28.90
N SER A 25 24.44 11.94 29.11
CA SER A 25 25.21 11.33 28.01
C SER A 25 24.39 10.30 27.24
N CYS A 26 23.65 9.42 27.92
CA CYS A 26 22.77 8.45 27.27
C CYS A 26 21.67 9.13 26.45
N VAL A 27 21.01 10.15 27.01
CA VAL A 27 19.97 10.91 26.28
C VAL A 27 20.56 11.61 25.06
N TYR A 28 21.74 12.22 25.18
CA TYR A 28 22.41 12.91 24.08
C TYR A 28 22.81 11.96 22.94
N VAL A 29 23.42 10.82 23.27
CA VAL A 29 23.80 9.79 22.29
C VAL A 29 22.57 9.22 21.60
N ASN A 30 21.51 8.91 22.36
CA ASN A 30 20.28 8.35 21.80
C ASN A 30 19.57 9.36 20.88
N LYS A 31 19.56 10.65 21.26
CA LYS A 31 19.03 11.73 20.40
C LYS A 31 19.85 11.89 19.11
N LYS A 32 21.19 11.83 19.20
CA LYS A 32 22.09 11.92 18.03
C LYS A 32 21.95 10.73 17.08
N LEU A 33 21.72 9.53 17.62
CA LEU A 33 21.43 8.33 16.82
C LEU A 33 20.07 8.44 16.12
N ARG A 34 19.05 8.96 16.84
CA ARG A 34 17.71 9.22 16.26
C ARG A 34 17.73 10.30 15.18
N ASP A 35 18.51 11.36 15.35
CA ASP A 35 18.65 12.40 14.33
C ASP A 35 19.38 11.86 13.07
N LYS A 36 20.33 10.93 13.25
CA LYS A 36 20.95 10.22 12.11
C LYS A 36 19.97 9.29 11.39
N SER A 37 19.05 8.62 12.10
CA SER A 37 18.00 7.79 11.46
C SER A 37 16.89 8.62 10.81
N THR A 38 16.73 9.88 11.20
CA THR A 38 15.65 10.76 10.71
C THR A 38 16.03 11.50 9.42
N LYS A 39 17.31 11.49 9.00
CA LYS A 39 17.70 11.84 7.63
C LYS A 39 17.37 10.69 6.69
N ARG A 40 16.08 10.38 6.56
CA ARG A 40 15.56 9.38 5.63
C ARG A 40 16.02 9.81 4.24
N ASN A 41 16.86 8.98 3.60
CA ASN A 41 17.34 9.27 2.25
C ASN A 41 16.11 9.50 1.35
N PRO A 42 15.95 10.69 0.73
CA PRO A 42 14.76 10.99 -0.07
C PRO A 42 14.56 9.99 -1.21
N ILE A 43 15.64 9.40 -1.73
CA ILE A 43 15.58 8.33 -2.72
C ILE A 43 14.96 7.07 -2.11
N GLN A 44 15.43 6.63 -0.93
CA GLN A 44 14.86 5.48 -0.23
C GLN A 44 13.39 5.67 0.10
N HIS A 45 12.99 6.88 0.52
CA HIS A 45 11.58 7.16 0.77
C HIS A 45 10.72 7.01 -0.49
N ARG A 46 11.21 7.47 -1.65
CA ARG A 46 10.52 7.33 -2.94
C ARG A 46 10.44 5.87 -3.37
N VAL A 47 11.52 5.12 -3.22
CA VAL A 47 11.57 3.67 -3.49
C VAL A 47 10.51 2.94 -2.67
N ASN A 48 10.48 3.17 -1.35
CA ASN A 48 9.47 2.56 -0.48
C ASN A 48 8.03 2.94 -0.89
N LEU A 49 7.79 4.19 -1.32
CA LEU A 49 6.47 4.58 -1.80
C LEU A 49 6.08 3.82 -3.08
N LEU A 50 7.01 3.63 -4.01
CA LEU A 50 6.76 2.86 -5.24
C LEU A 50 6.51 1.37 -4.93
N GLU A 51 7.23 0.80 -3.96
CA GLU A 51 6.98 -0.56 -3.48
C GLU A 51 5.59 -0.69 -2.84
N ASP A 52 5.20 0.25 -1.99
CA ASP A 52 3.86 0.29 -1.39
C ASP A 52 2.77 0.35 -2.47
N ILE A 53 2.95 1.24 -3.47
CA ILE A 53 2.03 1.39 -4.61
C ILE A 53 1.94 0.08 -5.40
N SER A 54 3.08 -0.55 -5.69
CA SER A 54 3.16 -1.85 -6.35
C SER A 54 2.36 -2.92 -5.60
N SER A 55 2.52 -2.99 -4.27
CA SER A 55 1.76 -3.91 -3.42
C SER A 55 0.25 -3.67 -3.51
N SER A 56 -0.21 -2.41 -3.43
CA SER A 56 -1.62 -2.06 -3.57
C SER A 56 -2.21 -2.54 -4.90
N VAL A 57 -1.49 -2.36 -6.02
CA VAL A 57 -1.92 -2.86 -7.33
C VAL A 57 -2.00 -4.39 -7.35
N GLY A 58 -1.03 -5.07 -6.73
CA GLY A 58 -1.03 -6.52 -6.56
C GLY A 58 -2.26 -7.03 -5.80
N HIS A 59 -2.62 -6.38 -4.69
CA HIS A 59 -3.78 -6.75 -3.88
C HIS A 59 -5.10 -6.56 -4.64
N VAL A 60 -5.28 -5.42 -5.30
CA VAL A 60 -6.47 -5.17 -6.16
C VAL A 60 -6.57 -6.23 -7.25
N ASN A 61 -5.47 -6.55 -7.92
CA ASN A 61 -5.47 -7.56 -8.97
C ASN A 61 -5.87 -8.95 -8.44
N HIS A 62 -5.38 -9.32 -7.27
CA HIS A 62 -5.72 -10.59 -6.64
C HIS A 62 -7.21 -10.66 -6.28
N SER A 63 -7.74 -9.61 -5.63
CA SER A 63 -9.16 -9.52 -5.30
C SER A 63 -10.05 -9.49 -6.54
N PHE A 64 -9.64 -8.73 -7.58
CA PHE A 64 -10.32 -8.69 -8.88
C PHE A 64 -10.34 -10.06 -9.56
N ALA A 65 -9.25 -10.84 -9.48
CA ALA A 65 -9.21 -12.18 -10.06
C ALA A 65 -10.27 -13.09 -9.42
N LYS A 66 -10.38 -13.09 -8.08
CA LYS A 66 -11.44 -13.82 -7.35
C LYS A 66 -12.83 -13.35 -7.76
N TYR A 67 -13.05 -12.03 -7.74
CA TYR A 67 -14.32 -11.41 -8.12
C TYR A 67 -14.73 -11.82 -9.55
N SER A 68 -13.83 -11.63 -10.51
CA SER A 68 -14.10 -11.91 -11.93
C SER A 68 -14.45 -13.38 -12.15
N SER A 69 -13.77 -14.31 -11.48
CA SER A 69 -14.08 -15.74 -11.56
C SER A 69 -15.51 -16.03 -11.10
N LEU A 70 -15.93 -15.47 -9.96
CA LEU A 70 -17.25 -15.72 -9.39
C LEU A 70 -18.37 -15.09 -10.21
N VAL A 71 -18.19 -13.87 -10.74
CA VAL A 71 -19.24 -13.26 -11.55
C VAL A 71 -19.36 -13.91 -12.92
N ILE A 72 -18.24 -14.32 -13.54
CA ILE A 72 -18.27 -15.10 -14.80
C ILE A 72 -18.93 -16.46 -14.58
N GLU A 73 -18.68 -17.11 -13.43
CA GLU A 73 -19.43 -18.30 -13.04
C GLU A 73 -20.94 -17.97 -12.96
N SER A 74 -21.31 -16.86 -12.33
CA SER A 74 -22.72 -16.46 -12.19
C SER A 74 -23.44 -16.22 -13.53
N THR A 75 -22.75 -15.69 -14.55
CA THR A 75 -23.36 -15.47 -15.88
C THR A 75 -23.64 -16.81 -16.59
N ARG A 76 -22.81 -17.84 -16.36
CA ARG A 76 -23.00 -19.19 -16.90
C ARG A 76 -24.12 -19.97 -16.22
N PHE A 77 -24.22 -19.90 -14.89
CA PHE A 77 -25.25 -20.63 -14.13
C PHE A 77 -26.60 -19.91 -14.06
N GLY A 78 -26.62 -18.58 -14.25
CA GLY A 78 -27.82 -17.77 -14.27
C GLY A 78 -28.69 -17.96 -13.01
N LYS A 79 -29.98 -18.29 -13.21
CA LYS A 79 -30.97 -18.45 -12.12
C LYS A 79 -30.68 -19.63 -11.18
N ARG A 80 -29.85 -20.59 -11.60
CA ARG A 80 -29.50 -21.79 -10.79
C ARG A 80 -28.28 -21.57 -9.90
N TRP A 81 -27.72 -20.36 -9.86
CA TRP A 81 -26.50 -20.09 -9.12
C TRP A 81 -26.70 -20.19 -7.59
N PRO A 82 -25.90 -21.01 -6.86
CA PRO A 82 -26.14 -21.31 -5.45
C PRO A 82 -26.09 -20.09 -4.53
N PRO A 83 -26.93 -20.04 -3.48
CA PRO A 83 -26.93 -18.92 -2.53
C PRO A 83 -25.60 -18.80 -1.76
N ALA A 84 -24.91 -19.90 -1.49
CA ALA A 84 -23.58 -19.89 -0.86
C ALA A 84 -22.54 -19.12 -1.70
N ARG A 85 -22.56 -19.29 -3.03
CA ARG A 85 -21.69 -18.56 -3.96
C ARG A 85 -22.02 -17.07 -4.05
N LYS A 86 -23.30 -16.71 -3.92
CA LYS A 86 -23.73 -15.30 -3.82
C LYS A 86 -23.14 -14.63 -2.58
N GLN A 87 -23.22 -15.29 -1.43
CA GLN A 87 -22.61 -14.79 -0.19
C GLN A 87 -21.09 -14.67 -0.29
N GLU A 88 -20.43 -15.62 -0.96
CA GLU A 88 -19.00 -15.54 -1.27
C GLU A 88 -18.69 -14.31 -2.13
N LEU A 89 -19.46 -14.07 -3.19
CA LEU A 89 -19.29 -12.89 -4.03
C LEU A 89 -19.49 -11.59 -3.25
N ASP A 90 -20.49 -11.49 -2.39
CA ASP A 90 -20.74 -10.29 -1.60
C ASP A 90 -19.53 -9.95 -0.70
N ARG A 91 -18.91 -10.98 -0.10
CA ARG A 91 -17.68 -10.83 0.69
C ARG A 91 -16.51 -10.37 -0.17
N ILE A 92 -16.28 -11.01 -1.31
CA ILE A 92 -15.19 -10.66 -2.23
C ILE A 92 -15.41 -9.27 -2.84
N ASN A 93 -16.65 -8.87 -3.08
CA ASN A 93 -16.99 -7.53 -3.55
C ASN A 93 -16.67 -6.48 -2.49
N ALA A 94 -16.95 -6.75 -1.22
CA ALA A 94 -16.54 -5.87 -0.11
C ALA A 94 -15.00 -5.80 0.01
N GLU A 95 -14.29 -6.92 -0.08
CA GLU A 95 -12.82 -6.97 -0.14
C GLU A 95 -12.30 -6.11 -1.29
N LEU A 96 -12.85 -6.27 -2.50
CA LEU A 96 -12.45 -5.49 -3.66
C LEU A 96 -12.64 -4.00 -3.44
N VAL A 97 -13.78 -3.57 -2.89
CA VAL A 97 -14.03 -2.15 -2.57
C VAL A 97 -12.99 -1.59 -1.60
N MET A 98 -12.62 -2.33 -0.55
CA MET A 98 -11.56 -1.90 0.37
C MET A 98 -10.20 -1.80 -0.33
N GLU A 99 -9.87 -2.70 -1.26
CA GLU A 99 -8.64 -2.60 -2.04
C GLU A 99 -8.65 -1.39 -3.01
N PHE A 100 -9.82 -0.98 -3.52
CA PHE A 100 -9.97 0.24 -4.31
C PHE A 100 -9.69 1.52 -3.52
N GLU A 101 -10.00 1.55 -2.23
CA GLU A 101 -9.65 2.67 -1.36
C GLU A 101 -8.12 2.81 -1.26
N LYS A 102 -7.41 1.71 -1.00
CA LYS A 102 -5.93 1.69 -0.99
C LYS A 102 -5.32 2.06 -2.34
N LEU A 103 -5.98 1.71 -3.44
CA LEU A 103 -5.57 2.10 -4.78
C LEU A 103 -5.70 3.61 -5.00
N SER A 104 -6.76 4.22 -4.46
CA SER A 104 -6.98 5.66 -4.53
C SER A 104 -5.92 6.43 -3.73
N ASP A 105 -5.51 5.89 -2.57
CA ASP A 105 -4.37 6.43 -1.81
C ASP A 105 -3.05 6.30 -2.60
N ALA A 106 -2.87 5.21 -3.34
CA ALA A 106 -1.70 5.01 -4.20
C ALA A 106 -1.67 6.02 -5.37
N GLU A 107 -2.81 6.34 -5.98
CA GLU A 107 -2.94 7.40 -6.99
C GLU A 107 -2.53 8.77 -6.42
N ALA A 108 -3.00 9.11 -5.23
CA ALA A 108 -2.63 10.36 -4.56
C ALA A 108 -1.13 10.44 -4.28
N LYS A 109 -0.51 9.33 -3.82
CA LYS A 109 0.95 9.24 -3.62
C LYS A 109 1.72 9.45 -4.93
N LEU A 110 1.29 8.84 -6.04
CA LEU A 110 1.92 9.05 -7.35
C LEU A 110 1.84 10.51 -7.80
N LEU A 111 0.72 11.18 -7.55
CA LEU A 111 0.55 12.60 -7.84
C LEU A 111 1.52 13.46 -7.03
N MET A 112 1.69 13.17 -5.74
CA MET A 112 2.66 13.86 -4.87
C MET A 112 4.12 13.65 -5.32
N LEU A 113 4.43 12.49 -5.89
CA LEU A 113 5.74 12.19 -6.47
C LEU A 113 5.98 12.86 -7.84
N GLY A 114 4.93 13.42 -8.45
CA GLY A 114 4.99 14.04 -9.78
C GLY A 114 4.89 13.04 -10.93
N GLU A 115 4.52 11.79 -10.66
CA GLU A 115 4.51 10.68 -11.61
C GLU A 115 3.20 10.62 -12.42
N LYS A 116 2.94 11.66 -13.22
CA LYS A 116 1.66 11.84 -13.93
C LYS A 116 1.28 10.70 -14.88
N SER A 117 2.26 10.06 -15.52
CA SER A 117 1.99 8.94 -16.43
C SER A 117 1.52 7.70 -15.66
N MET A 118 2.22 7.33 -14.59
CA MET A 118 1.85 6.19 -13.74
C MET A 118 0.50 6.43 -13.07
N GLU A 119 0.27 7.64 -12.56
CA GLU A 119 -1.00 8.05 -11.96
C GLU A 119 -2.16 7.86 -12.95
N ARG A 120 -2.04 8.40 -14.17
CA ARG A 120 -3.08 8.26 -15.21
C ARG A 120 -3.34 6.81 -15.57
N THR A 121 -2.30 5.99 -15.73
CA THR A 121 -2.45 4.56 -16.05
C THR A 121 -3.15 3.82 -14.91
N LEU A 122 -2.80 4.12 -13.66
CA LEU A 122 -3.42 3.53 -12.47
C LEU A 122 -4.92 3.89 -12.37
N ARG A 123 -5.26 5.15 -12.60
CA ARG A 123 -6.65 5.61 -12.65
C ARG A 123 -7.45 4.93 -13.76
N LEU A 124 -6.85 4.76 -14.94
CA LEU A 124 -7.50 4.07 -16.05
C LEU A 124 -7.71 2.59 -15.76
N TYR A 125 -6.74 1.94 -15.10
CA TYR A 125 -6.85 0.57 -14.60
C TYR A 125 -8.03 0.43 -13.63
N ALA A 126 -8.11 1.32 -12.64
CA ALA A 126 -9.21 1.37 -11.68
C ALA A 126 -10.58 1.55 -12.38
N ALA A 127 -10.66 2.50 -13.32
CA ALA A 127 -11.87 2.77 -14.08
C ALA A 127 -12.32 1.57 -14.93
N ARG A 128 -11.38 0.81 -15.52
CA ARG A 128 -11.71 -0.38 -16.31
C ARG A 128 -12.23 -1.53 -15.46
N ILE A 129 -11.72 -1.72 -14.26
CA ILE A 129 -12.31 -2.69 -13.34
C ILE A 129 -13.71 -2.24 -12.90
N ALA A 130 -13.92 -0.95 -12.62
CA ALA A 130 -15.26 -0.44 -12.31
C ALA A 130 -16.24 -0.64 -13.48
N LEU A 131 -15.78 -0.46 -14.72
CA LEU A 131 -16.56 -0.76 -15.91
C LEU A 131 -16.90 -2.26 -16.00
N PHE A 132 -15.92 -3.14 -15.76
CA PHE A 132 -16.15 -4.59 -15.71
C PHE A 132 -17.22 -4.94 -14.69
N ARG A 133 -17.18 -4.38 -13.48
CA ARG A 133 -18.20 -4.62 -12.43
C ARG A 133 -19.60 -4.18 -12.85
N LYS A 134 -19.72 -3.08 -13.61
CA LYS A 134 -21.00 -2.60 -14.14
C LYS A 134 -21.53 -3.47 -15.27
N GLN A 135 -20.65 -4.01 -16.10
CA GLN A 135 -21.03 -4.80 -17.28
C GLN A 135 -21.18 -6.28 -16.97
N VAL A 136 -20.45 -6.81 -16.00
CA VAL A 136 -20.46 -8.23 -15.66
C VAL A 136 -21.03 -8.31 -14.25
N TYR A 137 -22.31 -8.68 -14.14
CA TYR A 137 -23.06 -8.76 -12.89
C TYR A 137 -24.02 -9.96 -12.89
N ILE A 138 -24.48 -10.34 -11.69
CA ILE A 138 -25.36 -11.50 -11.51
C ILE A 138 -26.69 -11.28 -12.25
N GLY A 139 -27.07 -12.23 -13.09
CA GLY A 139 -28.34 -12.20 -13.81
C GLY A 139 -28.27 -11.48 -15.15
N ARG A 140 -27.13 -10.89 -15.51
CA ARG A 140 -26.88 -10.47 -16.88
C ARG A 140 -26.67 -11.70 -17.78
N GLN A 141 -27.42 -11.79 -18.87
CA GLN A 141 -27.38 -12.91 -19.82
C GLN A 141 -27.14 -12.47 -21.26
N ASP A 142 -27.18 -11.17 -21.53
CA ASP A 142 -26.99 -10.53 -22.84
C ASP A 142 -25.53 -10.25 -23.18
N ILE A 143 -24.57 -10.69 -22.34
CA ILE A 143 -23.15 -10.49 -22.56
C ILE A 143 -22.48 -11.78 -23.05
N SER A 144 -21.72 -11.68 -24.13
CA SER A 144 -20.97 -12.80 -24.69
C SER A 144 -19.71 -13.11 -23.88
N GLU A 145 -19.25 -14.37 -23.95
CA GLU A 145 -17.98 -14.76 -23.33
C GLU A 145 -16.79 -13.99 -23.93
N GLN A 146 -16.87 -13.62 -25.21
CA GLN A 146 -15.84 -12.82 -25.89
C GLN A 146 -15.75 -11.41 -25.31
N GLU A 147 -16.89 -10.73 -25.11
CA GLU A 147 -16.91 -9.39 -24.50
C GLU A 147 -16.32 -9.40 -23.08
N ILE A 148 -16.64 -10.44 -22.28
CA ILE A 148 -16.05 -10.64 -20.95
C ILE A 148 -14.53 -10.79 -21.06
N ALA A 149 -14.05 -11.61 -22.00
CA ALA A 149 -12.63 -11.84 -22.22
C ALA A 149 -11.90 -10.55 -22.65
N ASP A 150 -12.49 -9.76 -23.54
CA ASP A 150 -11.93 -8.49 -24.02
C ASP A 150 -11.82 -7.46 -22.89
N LEU A 151 -12.84 -7.34 -22.04
CA LEU A 151 -12.78 -6.46 -20.86
C LEU A 151 -11.66 -6.88 -19.91
N LYS A 152 -11.53 -8.18 -19.63
CA LYS A 152 -10.48 -8.72 -18.75
C LYS A 152 -9.10 -8.49 -19.35
N SER A 153 -8.94 -8.72 -20.65
CA SER A 153 -7.70 -8.45 -21.39
C SER A 153 -7.28 -6.99 -21.28
N GLY A 154 -8.21 -6.05 -21.50
CA GLY A 154 -7.93 -4.61 -21.34
C GLY A 154 -7.47 -4.22 -19.93
N ILE A 155 -8.02 -4.86 -18.89
CA ILE A 155 -7.58 -4.65 -17.50
C ILE A 155 -6.16 -5.20 -17.30
N MET A 156 -5.84 -6.37 -17.86
CA MET A 156 -4.49 -6.95 -17.77
C MET A 156 -3.45 -6.10 -18.50
N GLN A 157 -3.79 -5.58 -19.68
CA GLN A 157 -2.90 -4.70 -20.45
C GLN A 157 -2.56 -3.42 -19.67
N LEU A 158 -3.54 -2.79 -19.02
CA LEU A 158 -3.29 -1.60 -18.19
C LEU A 158 -2.41 -1.90 -16.98
N ARG A 159 -2.59 -3.07 -16.36
CA ARG A 159 -1.73 -3.53 -15.27
C ARG A 159 -0.28 -3.71 -15.74
N GLU A 160 -0.09 -4.34 -16.88
CA GLU A 160 1.24 -4.54 -17.48
C GLU A 160 1.90 -3.20 -17.81
N GLN A 161 1.19 -2.31 -18.50
CA GLN A 161 1.66 -0.95 -18.79
C GLN A 161 2.04 -0.18 -17.51
N PHE A 162 1.28 -0.34 -16.43
CA PHE A 162 1.60 0.26 -15.15
C PHE A 162 2.94 -0.27 -14.60
N TYR A 163 3.13 -1.59 -14.58
CA TYR A 163 4.37 -2.20 -14.10
C TYR A 163 5.59 -1.88 -14.97
N GLU A 164 5.43 -1.75 -16.28
CA GLU A 164 6.51 -1.27 -17.16
C GLU A 164 6.97 0.15 -16.79
N LEU A 165 6.02 1.05 -16.55
CA LEU A 165 6.33 2.43 -16.13
C LEU A 165 7.00 2.44 -14.75
N LEU A 166 6.48 1.63 -13.81
CA LEU A 166 7.03 1.50 -12.46
C LEU A 166 8.46 0.97 -12.48
N SER A 167 8.71 -0.09 -13.25
CA SER A 167 10.05 -0.67 -13.43
C SER A 167 11.06 0.36 -13.97
N LYS A 168 10.70 1.06 -15.06
CA LYS A 168 11.53 2.13 -15.63
C LYS A 168 11.84 3.24 -14.62
N ARG A 169 10.86 3.58 -13.77
CA ARG A 169 11.06 4.62 -12.75
C ARG A 169 11.95 4.12 -11.62
N TYR A 170 11.78 2.87 -11.23
CA TYR A 170 12.57 2.21 -10.20
C TYR A 170 14.06 2.14 -10.60
N ASP A 171 14.36 1.67 -11.81
CA ASP A 171 15.72 1.60 -12.35
C ASP A 171 16.40 2.98 -12.37
N LYS A 172 15.67 4.01 -12.78
CA LYS A 172 16.17 5.39 -12.80
C LYS A 172 16.49 5.93 -11.40
N LEU A 173 15.76 5.50 -10.37
CA LEU A 173 16.01 5.92 -8.99
C LEU A 173 17.20 5.16 -8.36
N LEU A 174 17.46 3.92 -8.79
CA LEU A 174 18.61 3.16 -8.32
C LEU A 174 19.92 3.52 -9.02
N ALA A 175 19.83 4.00 -10.27
CA ALA A 175 21.00 4.44 -11.04
C ALA A 175 21.45 5.89 -10.73
N ALA A 176 20.67 6.64 -9.93
CA ALA A 176 20.91 8.04 -9.58
C ALA A 176 21.57 8.19 -8.20
#